data_AF-B6BP67-F1
#
_entry.id   AF-B6BP67-F1
#
_cell.length_a   1.000
_cell.length_b   1.000
_cell.length_c   1.000
_cell.angle_alpha   90.00
_cell.angle_beta   90.00
_cell.angle_gamma   90.00
#
_symmetry.space_group_name_H-M   'P 1'
#
loop_
_entity.id
_entity.type
_entity.pdbx_description
1 polymer ?
#
loop_
_entity_poly.entity_id
_entity_poly.type
_entity_poly.pdbx_seq_one_letter_code
_entity_poly.pdbx_strand_id
1 'polypeptide(L)' 'MEMKEYEFYVTLQDGKGFKVIQKARTMSEAKQAVEAQYSNAKSVMFTRVPY' A
#
# COMPACT_ATOMS: atom_id res chain seq x y z
N MET A 1 11.08 -18.21 0.75
CA MET A 1 9.75 -17.60 0.90
C MET A 1 9.61 -16.54 -0.17
N GLU A 2 8.64 -16.67 -1.07
CA GLU A 2 8.43 -15.73 -2.17
C GLU A 2 7.78 -14.43 -1.66
N MET A 3 8.30 -13.28 -2.08
CA MET A 3 7.67 -11.99 -1.83
C MET A 3 6.62 -11.74 -2.91
N LYS A 4 5.41 -11.37 -2.50
CA LYS A 4 4.34 -10.97 -3.40
C LYS A 4 4.28 -9.46 -3.50
N GLU A 5 3.98 -8.97 -4.69
CA GLU A 5 3.69 -7.56 -4.93
C GLU A 5 2.22 -7.28 -4.58
N TYR A 6 1.96 -6.20 -3.85
CA TYR A 6 0.62 -5.76 -3.50
C TYR A 6 0.46 -4.29 -3.91
N GLU A 7 -0.55 -3.99 -4.72
CA GLU A 7 -0.89 -2.63 -5.14
C GLU A 7 -1.86 -2.01 -4.12
N PHE A 8 -1.50 -0.84 -3.63
CA PHE A 8 -2.31 0.00 -2.76
C PHE A 8 -2.55 1.36 -3.42
N TYR A 9 -3.72 1.91 -3.19
CA TYR A 9 -4.04 3.29 -3.48
C TYR A 9 -3.96 4.09 -2.19
N VAL A 10 -3.04 5.03 -2.14
CA VAL A 10 -2.80 5.90 -0.98
C VAL A 10 -3.43 7.25 -1.30
N THR A 11 -4.35 7.69 -0.45
CA THR A 11 -4.91 9.04 -0.48
C THR A 11 -4.34 9.83 0.68
N LEU A 12 -3.64 10.92 0.38
CA LEU A 12 -3.07 11.83 1.36
C LEU A 12 -4.13 12.77 1.96
N GLN A 13 -3.77 13.43 3.06
CA GLN A 13 -4.64 14.42 3.72
C GLN A 13 -5.01 15.62 2.84
N ASP A 14 -4.17 16.00 1.88
CA ASP A 14 -4.45 17.06 0.90
C ASP A 14 -5.39 16.62 -0.24
N GLY A 15 -5.89 15.37 -0.18
CA GLY A 15 -6.82 14.81 -1.16
C GLY A 15 -6.15 14.22 -2.39
N LYS A 16 -4.81 14.30 -2.52
CA LYS A 16 -4.09 13.65 -3.61
C LYS A 16 -4.02 12.15 -3.39
N GLY A 17 -4.33 11.39 -4.44
CA GLY A 17 -4.25 9.93 -4.42
C GLY A 17 -3.23 9.40 -5.43
N PHE A 18 -2.50 8.35 -5.07
CA PHE A 18 -1.58 7.67 -5.98
C PHE A 18 -1.47 6.18 -5.66
N LYS A 19 -1.01 5.40 -6.64
CA LYS A 19 -0.79 3.96 -6.50
C LYS A 19 0.63 3.68 -6.03
N VAL A 20 0.76 2.71 -5.13
CA VAL A 20 2.02 2.22 -4.58
C VAL A 20 2.02 0.70 -4.69
N ILE A 21 3.13 0.14 -5.19
CA ILE A 21 3.34 -1.32 -5.16
C ILE A 21 4.30 -1.62 -4.03
N GLN A 22 3.86 -2.44 -3.07
CA GLN A 22 4.65 -2.87 -1.94
C GLN A 22 4.90 -4.38 -2.00
N LYS A 23 6.16 -4.78 -1.88
CA LYS A 23 6.56 -6.18 -1.79
C LYS A 23 6.53 -6.64 -0.34
N ALA A 24 5.80 -7.71 -0.05
CA ALA A 24 5.80 -8.34 1.27
C ALA A 24 5.40 -9.82 1.17
N ARG A 25 5.44 -10.54 2.29
CA ARG A 25 5.01 -11.95 2.31
C ARG A 25 3.48 -12.01 2.37
N THR A 26 2.88 -11.15 3.19
CA THR A 26 1.42 -11.03 3.34
C THR A 26 0.91 -9.63 2.99
N MET A 27 -0.37 -9.54 2.62
CA MET A 27 -1.03 -8.26 2.36
C MET A 27 -1.02 -7.35 3.60
N SER A 28 -1.18 -7.93 4.80
CA SER A 28 -1.15 -7.18 6.05
C SER A 28 0.20 -6.52 6.31
N GLU A 29 1.31 -7.25 6.09
CA GLU A 29 2.66 -6.66 6.18
C GLU A 29 2.87 -5.56 5.14
N ALA A 30 2.41 -5.78 3.90
CA ALA A 30 2.52 -4.78 2.85
C ALA A 30 1.72 -3.51 3.20
N LYS A 31 0.49 -3.68 3.73
CA LYS A 31 -0.35 -2.56 4.15
C LYS A 31 0.29 -1.79 5.30
N GLN A 32 0.79 -2.48 6.33
CA GLN A 32 1.47 -1.84 7.46
C GLN A 32 2.72 -1.07 7.01
N ALA A 33 3.49 -1.62 6.07
CA ALA A 33 4.65 -0.92 5.51
C ALA A 33 4.24 0.36 4.75
N VAL A 34 3.16 0.31 3.96
CA VAL A 34 2.63 1.49 3.25
C VAL A 34 2.06 2.52 4.24
N GLU A 35 1.32 2.10 5.25
CA GLU A 35 0.80 2.99 6.30
C GLU A 35 1.93 3.64 7.11
N ALA A 36 3.01 2.91 7.39
CA ALA A 36 4.20 3.44 8.05
C ALA A 36 4.99 4.40 7.14
N GLN A 37 5.12 4.09 5.85
CA GLN A 37 5.83 4.91 4.87
C GLN A 37 5.10 6.24 4.58
N TYR A 38 3.77 6.22 4.59
CA TYR A 38 2.93 7.38 4.34
C TYR A 38 2.12 7.74 5.59
N SER A 39 2.81 8.22 6.64
CA SER A 39 2.16 8.60 7.90
C SER A 39 1.14 9.74 7.76
N ASN A 40 1.21 10.50 6.67
CA ASN A 40 0.26 11.54 6.29
C ASN A 40 -0.83 11.05 5.33
N ALA A 41 -0.94 9.73 5.11
CA ALA A 41 -2.06 9.15 4.38
C ALA A 41 -3.35 9.31 5.18
N LYS A 42 -4.38 9.85 4.52
CA LYS A 42 -5.75 9.83 5.02
C LYS A 42 -6.37 8.44 4.90
N SER A 43 -6.02 7.70 3.85
CA SER A 43 -6.51 6.34 3.62
C SER A 43 -5.52 5.54 2.77
N VAL A 44 -5.38 4.25 3.08
CA VAL A 44 -4.65 3.27 2.28
C VAL A 44 -5.61 2.15 1.92
N MET A 45 -5.91 2.01 0.62
CA MET A 45 -6.84 1.02 0.11
C MET A 45 -6.11 0.00 -0.74
N PHE A 46 -6.33 -1.28 -0.49
CA PHE A 46 -5.81 -2.33 -1.34
C PHE A 46 -6.55 -2.34 -2.68
N THR A 47 -5.80 -2.36 -3.77
CA THR A 47 -6.35 -2.28 -5.13
C THR A 47 -6.24 -3.60 -5.88
N ARG A 48 -5.10 -4.30 -5.82
CA ARG A 48 -4.91 -5.63 -6.45
C ARG A 48 -3.56 -6.26 -6.09
N VAL A 49 -3.44 -7.56 -6.32
CA VAL A 49 -2.13 -8.23 -6.50
C VAL A 49 -1.88 -8.23 -8.02
N PRO A 50 -0.79 -7.63 -8.55
CA PRO A 50 -0.43 -7.83 -9.95
C PRO A 50 -0.18 -9.34 -10.17
N TYR A 51 -0.92 -9.91 -11.11
CA TYR A 51 -0.79 -11.28 -11.58
C TYR A 51 0.45 -11.45 -12.47
#